data_AF-A0A6A6KFJ3-F1
#
_entry.id   AF-A0A6A6KFJ3-F1
#
_cell.length_a   1.000
_cell.length_b   1.000
_cell.length_c   1.000
_cell.angle_alpha   90.00
_cell.angle_beta   90.00
_cell.angle_gamma   90.00
#
_symmetry.space_group_name_H-M   'P 1'
#
loop_
_entity.id
_entity.type
_entity.pdbx_description
1 polymer ?
#
loop_
_entity_poly.entity_id
_entity_poly.type
_entity_poly.pdbx_seq_one_letter_code
_entity_poly.pdbx_strand_id
1 'polypeptide(L)'
;MEKFPAQERLVAPLRKYWFLKKKGYEVTISDDAGRFVCNYVYYHSLRFAEQKGYKSLFVHVPSFLRIDEETQMHFVASLIEAIASTCQ
;
A
#
# COMPACT_ATOMS: atom_id res chain seq x y z
N MET A 1 -18.90 12.37 5.20
CA MET A 1 -17.54 11.79 5.31
C MET A 1 -16.67 12.60 4.38
N GLU A 2 -15.92 13.55 4.93
CA GLU A 2 -15.05 14.45 4.15
C GLU A 2 -14.01 13.60 3.42
N LYS A 3 -14.03 13.63 2.09
CA LYS A 3 -12.98 13.00 1.28
C LYS A 3 -11.76 13.90 1.41
N PHE A 4 -10.61 13.37 1.85
CA PHE A 4 -9.38 14.14 1.72
C PHE A 4 -9.17 14.53 0.26
N PRO A 5 -8.73 15.76 -0.02
CA PRO A 5 -8.33 16.16 -1.35
C PRO A 5 -7.31 15.14 -1.86
N ALA A 6 -7.50 14.67 -3.10
CA ALA A 6 -6.64 13.67 -3.73
C ALA A 6 -5.14 14.05 -3.78
N GLN A 7 -4.81 15.29 -3.43
CA GLN A 7 -3.46 15.87 -3.42
C GLN A 7 -2.56 15.47 -2.24
N GLU A 8 -3.09 14.89 -1.16
CA GLU A 8 -2.27 14.39 -0.02
C GLU A 8 -2.00 12.88 -0.09
N ARG A 9 -2.34 12.23 -1.21
CA ARG A 9 -1.81 10.90 -1.50
C ARG A 9 -0.30 11.05 -1.67
N LEU A 10 0.45 10.70 -0.64
CA LEU A 10 1.82 10.24 -0.77
C LEU A 10 1.82 9.09 -1.78
N VAL A 11 1.88 9.44 -3.06
CA VAL A 11 2.40 8.59 -4.10
C VAL A 11 3.85 8.33 -3.69
N ALA A 12 4.02 7.31 -2.84
CA ALA A 12 5.29 6.63 -2.72
C ALA A 12 5.78 6.47 -4.17
N PRO A 13 6.92 7.08 -4.54
CA PRO A 13 7.23 7.40 -5.92
C PRO A 13 6.88 6.26 -6.85
N LEU A 14 6.24 6.56 -7.99
CA LEU A 14 5.85 5.61 -9.05
C LEU A 14 6.98 4.62 -9.42
N ARG A 15 8.23 4.98 -9.11
CA ARG A 15 9.40 4.12 -9.17
C ARG A 15 9.41 2.91 -8.23
N LYS A 16 8.52 2.76 -7.24
CA LYS A 16 8.70 1.78 -6.15
C LYS A 16 8.03 0.43 -6.37
N TYR A 17 6.84 0.39 -6.96
CA TYR A 17 6.17 -0.88 -7.31
C TYR A 17 6.88 -1.63 -8.44
N TRP A 18 7.82 -0.98 -9.14
CA TRP A 18 8.69 -1.63 -10.13
C TRP A 18 9.51 -2.78 -9.52
N PHE A 19 9.87 -2.68 -8.23
CA PHE A 19 10.64 -3.71 -7.54
C PHE A 19 9.83 -4.99 -7.42
N LEU A 20 8.55 -4.84 -7.08
CA LEU A 20 7.58 -5.94 -7.01
C LEU A 20 7.33 -6.53 -8.40
N LYS A 21 7.17 -5.69 -9.43
CA LYS A 21 7.05 -6.17 -10.82
C LYS A 21 8.30 -6.94 -11.27
N LYS A 22 9.50 -6.48 -10.92
CA LYS A 22 10.76 -7.20 -11.21
C LYS A 22 10.86 -8.54 -10.49
N LYS A 23 10.27 -8.66 -9.31
CA LYS A 23 10.14 -9.92 -8.57
C LYS A 23 9.03 -10.83 -9.12
N GLY A 24 8.32 -10.41 -10.18
CA GLY A 24 7.30 -11.22 -10.87
C GLY A 24 5.87 -10.98 -10.39
N TYR A 25 5.64 -10.04 -9.47
CA TYR A 25 4.30 -9.77 -8.96
C TYR A 25 3.49 -8.86 -9.89
N GLU A 26 2.26 -9.26 -10.18
CA GLU A 26 1.30 -8.42 -10.90
C GLU A 26 0.66 -7.39 -9.95
N VAL A 27 1.25 -6.20 -9.89
CA VAL A 27 0.79 -5.09 -9.04
C VAL A 27 0.31 -3.89 -9.84
N THR A 28 -0.72 -3.23 -9.31
CA THR A 28 -1.26 -1.96 -9.83
C THR A 28 -1.48 -0.96 -8.70
N ILE A 29 -1.52 0.33 -9.04
CA ILE A 29 -1.91 1.37 -8.09
C ILE A 29 -3.43 1.41 -8.06
N SER A 30 -4.00 1.35 -6.85
CA SER A 30 -5.43 1.58 -6.64
C SER A 30 -5.66 3.06 -6.31
N ASP A 31 -6.66 3.66 -6.94
CA ASP A 31 -7.19 4.97 -6.60
C ASP A 31 -8.36 4.91 -5.60
N ASP A 32 -8.77 3.71 -5.21
CA ASP A 32 -9.81 3.41 -4.24
C ASP A 32 -9.26 2.53 -3.11
N ALA A 33 -9.41 2.98 -1.86
CA ALA A 33 -9.10 2.20 -0.66
C ALA A 33 -10.33 1.41 -0.13
N GLY A 34 -11.40 1.39 -0.92
CA GLY A 34 -12.69 0.80 -0.60
C GLY A 34 -13.64 1.78 0.08
N ARG A 35 -14.86 1.32 0.38
CA ARG A 35 -15.92 2.13 1.00
C ARG A 35 -16.29 1.71 2.43
N PHE A 36 -15.54 0.77 3.00
CA PHE A 36 -15.83 0.15 4.30
C PHE A 36 -14.71 0.46 5.30
N VAL A 37 -14.45 -0.45 6.25
CA VAL A 37 -13.45 -0.27 7.31
C VAL A 37 -12.05 0.04 6.78
N CYS A 38 -11.68 -0.46 5.60
CA CYS A 38 -10.37 -0.25 4.99
C CYS A 38 -10.04 1.22 4.76
N ASN A 39 -10.95 1.97 4.12
CA ASN A 39 -10.75 3.39 3.87
C ASN A 39 -10.76 4.21 5.16
N TYR A 40 -11.58 3.83 6.14
CA TYR A 40 -11.57 4.47 7.46
C TYR A 40 -10.20 4.29 8.13
N VAL A 41 -9.70 3.05 8.23
CA VAL A 41 -8.39 2.75 8.83
C VAL A 41 -7.29 3.50 8.09
N TYR A 42 -7.27 3.44 6.76
CA TYR A 42 -6.25 4.12 5.97
C TYR A 42 -6.28 5.64 6.15
N TYR A 43 -7.47 6.26 6.13
CA TYR A 43 -7.66 7.68 6.41
C TYR A 43 -7.05 8.08 7.76
N HIS A 44 -7.34 7.32 8.82
CA HIS A 44 -6.81 7.60 10.15
C HIS A 44 -5.30 7.35 10.25
N SER A 45 -4.79 6.29 9.61
CA SER A 45 -3.36 6.02 9.53
C SER A 45 -2.61 7.14 8.81
N LEU A 46 -3.17 7.68 7.72
CA LEU A 46 -2.58 8.82 6.99
C LEU A 46 -2.54 10.08 7.85
N ARG A 47 -3.64 10.46 8.50
CA ARG A 47 -3.68 11.64 9.39
C ARG A 47 -2.68 11.53 10.53
N PHE A 48 -2.59 10.36 11.16
CA PHE A 48 -1.63 10.14 12.22
C PHE A 48 -0.19 10.21 11.70
N ALA A 49 0.08 9.59 10.55
CA ALA A 49 1.41 9.59 9.95
C ALA A 49 1.87 11.01 9.59
N GLU A 50 1.00 11.82 8.99
CA GLU A 50 1.29 13.22 8.65
C GLU A 50 1.63 14.05 9.90
N GLN A 51 0.84 13.91 10.98
CA GLN A 51 1.10 14.60 12.25
C GLN A 51 2.43 14.20 12.90
N LYS A 52 2.93 12.99 12.63
CA LYS A 52 4.15 12.44 13.22
C LYS A 52 5.35 12.44 12.28
N GLY A 53 5.19 12.87 11.03
CA GLY A 53 6.23 12.81 10.00
C GLY A 53 6.54 11.38 9.51
N TYR A 54 5.61 10.44 9.69
CA TYR A 54 5.73 9.07 9.18
C TYR A 54 5.10 8.93 7.79
N LYS A 55 5.39 7.80 7.13
CA LYS A 55 4.74 7.39 5.88
C LYS A 55 3.73 6.28 6.17
N SER A 56 2.58 6.31 5.51
CA SER A 56 1.56 5.27 5.62
C SER A 56 1.23 4.71 4.24
N LEU A 57 1.06 3.39 4.15
CA LEU A 57 0.73 2.66 2.93
C LEU A 57 -0.44 1.72 3.21
N PHE A 58 -1.35 1.60 2.26
CA PHE A 58 -2.42 0.61 2.26
C PHE A 58 -2.32 -0.26 1.01
N VAL A 59 -2.53 -1.56 1.15
CA VAL A 59 -2.41 -2.55 0.07
C VAL A 59 -3.62 -3.46 0.08
N HIS A 60 -4.30 -3.55 -1.06
CA HIS A 60 -5.32 -4.57 -1.29
C HIS A 60 -4.64 -5.87 -1.74
N VAL A 61 -5.03 -6.97 -1.11
CA VAL A 61 -4.68 -8.32 -1.55
C VAL A 61 -5.97 -9.06 -1.94
N PRO A 62 -5.95 -9.87 -3.01
CA PRO A 62 -7.11 -10.65 -3.41
C PRO A 62 -7.38 -11.78 -2.41
N SER A 63 -8.56 -12.40 -2.53
CA SER A 63 -8.89 -13.61 -1.76
C SER A 63 -7.89 -14.75 -2.01
N PHE A 64 -7.68 -15.61 -1.00
CA PHE A 64 -6.86 -16.82 -1.12
C PHE A 64 -7.34 -17.81 -2.19
N LEU A 65 -8.59 -17.71 -2.64
CA LEU A 65 -9.10 -18.48 -3.77
C LEU A 65 -8.52 -18.04 -5.12
N ARG A 66 -8.09 -16.78 -5.23
CA ARG A 66 -7.53 -16.20 -6.47
C ARG A 66 -6.01 -16.27 -6.49
N ILE A 67 -5.37 -16.03 -5.34
CA ILE A 67 -3.92 -16.16 -5.14
C ILE A 67 -3.73 -16.81 -3.79
N ASP A 68 -3.04 -17.94 -3.74
CA ASP A 68 -2.84 -18.71 -2.51
C ASP A 68 -2.07 -17.93 -1.43
N GLU A 69 -2.23 -18.37 -0.18
CA GLU A 69 -1.64 -17.73 0.99
C GLU A 69 -0.10 -17.66 0.94
N GLU A 70 0.56 -18.72 0.46
CA GLU A 70 2.02 -18.78 0.39
C GLU A 70 2.57 -17.71 -0.56
N THR A 71 1.97 -17.58 -1.74
CA THR A 71 2.30 -16.52 -2.70
C THR A 71 2.06 -15.14 -2.10
N GLN A 72 0.95 -14.94 -1.37
CA GLN A 72 0.67 -13.66 -0.70
C GLN A 72 1.68 -13.35 0.41
N MET A 73 2.14 -14.36 1.16
CA MET A 73 3.16 -14.19 2.20
C MET A 73 4.51 -13.79 1.61
N HIS A 74 4.93 -14.42 0.52
CA HIS A 74 6.14 -14.03 -0.22
C HIS A 74 6.05 -12.61 -0.77
N PHE A 75 4.85 -12.22 -1.24
CA PHE A 75 4.59 -10.85 -1.68
C PHE A 75 4.75 -9.84 -0.53
N VAL A 76 4.18 -10.11 0.64
CA VAL A 76 4.29 -9.23 1.83
C VAL A 76 5.74 -9.07 2.26
N ALA A 77 6.51 -10.17 2.31
CA ALA A 77 7.94 -10.10 2.62
C ALA A 77 8.71 -9.22 1.61
N SER A 78 8.47 -9.43 0.31
CA SER A 78 9.09 -8.63 -0.76
C SER A 78 8.70 -7.16 -0.69
N LEU A 79 7.47 -6.86 -0.27
CA LEU A 79 6.98 -5.49 -0.06
C LEU A 79 7.69 -4.82 1.12
N ILE A 80 7.87 -5.53 2.24
CA ILE A 80 8.59 -5.01 3.40
C ILE A 80 10.05 -4.75 3.06
N GLU A 81 10.71 -5.65 2.33
CA GLU A 81 12.08 -5.43 1.81
C GLU A 81 12.16 -4.17 0.95
N ALA A 82 11.20 -3.99 0.04
CA ALA A 82 11.12 -2.81 -0.81
C ALA A 82 10.96 -1.52 0.03
N ILE A 83 10.10 -1.54 1.06
CA ILE A 83 9.93 -0.38 1.96
C ILE A 83 11.22 -0.09 2.73
N ALA A 84 11.83 -1.11 3.33
CA ALA A 84 13.06 -0.99 4.13
C ALA A 84 14.21 -0.41 3.32
N SER A 85 14.38 -0.84 2.06
CA SER A 85 15.38 -0.29 1.14
C SER A 85 15.21 1.20 0.82
N THR A 86 14.07 1.81 1.17
CA THR A 86 13.77 3.22 0.92
C THR A 86 13.85 4.12 2.15
N CYS A 87 14.21 3.57 3.31
CA CYS A 87 14.35 4.30 4.58
C CYS A 87 15.81 4.69 4.89
N GLN A 88 16.64 4.89 3.86
CA GLN A 88 17.99 5.46 4.02
C GLN A 88 17.94 6.96 4.29
#